data_AF-A0A2H4C477-F1
#
_entry.id   AF-A0A2H4C477-F1
#
_cell.length_a   1.000
_cell.length_b   1.000
_cell.length_c   1.000
_cell.angle_alpha   90.00
_cell.angle_beta   90.00
_cell.angle_gamma   90.00
#
_symmetry.space_group_name_H-M   'P 1'
#
loop_
_entity.id
_entity.type
_entity.pdbx_description
1 polymer ?
#
loop_
_entity_poly.entity_id
_entity_poly.type
_entity_poly.pdbx_seq_one_letter_code
_entity_poly.pdbx_strand_id
1 'polypeptide(L)'
;MAGKAGGLKGVALIGGAGGNSAVAGALHFFQDPSTGYTEVRGRVTGLAPGLHGFHIHSFGDTTNGCNSTGPHFNPHNKSHGAPSDDERHVGDLGNIVANKDGVADIFIKDLQISLSGPHSILGRAVVVHADSDDLGRGGHELSKTTGNAGTRIGCGIIGLRSAV
;
A
#
# COMPACT_ATOMS: atom_id res chain seq x y z
N MET A 1 16.07 -22.04 -26.30
CA MET A 1 15.29 -20.79 -26.14
C MET A 1 14.73 -20.79 -24.72
N ALA A 2 15.50 -20.32 -23.73
CA ALA A 2 14.97 -20.18 -22.38
C ALA A 2 13.98 -19.00 -22.39
N GLY A 3 12.69 -19.28 -22.21
CA GLY A 3 11.68 -18.22 -22.12
C GLY A 3 12.06 -17.26 -21.00
N LYS A 4 12.01 -15.96 -21.26
CA LYS A 4 12.07 -14.93 -20.22
C LYS A 4 11.01 -15.29 -19.18
N ALA A 5 11.43 -15.71 -17.98
CA ALA A 5 10.51 -15.94 -16.89
C ALA A 5 9.67 -14.66 -16.71
N GLY A 6 8.35 -14.77 -16.81
CA GLY A 6 7.47 -13.63 -16.57
C GLY A 6 7.69 -13.10 -15.16
N GLY A 7 7.76 -11.77 -15.00
CA GLY A 7 7.90 -11.16 -13.68
C GLY A 7 6.77 -11.58 -12.73
N LEU A 8 7.08 -11.67 -11.43
CA LEU A 8 6.07 -11.95 -10.41
C LEU A 8 4.96 -10.90 -10.45
N LYS A 9 3.73 -11.34 -10.18
CA LYS A 9 2.56 -10.48 -10.10
C LYS A 9 1.87 -10.68 -8.76
N GLY A 10 1.43 -9.58 -8.17
CA GLY A 10 0.63 -9.58 -6.95
C GLY A 10 -0.78 -9.08 -7.21
N VAL A 11 -1.71 -9.42 -6.32
CA VAL A 11 -3.04 -8.84 -6.26
C VAL A 11 -3.46 -8.62 -4.81
N ALA A 12 -4.09 -7.49 -4.53
CA ALA A 12 -4.78 -7.24 -3.26
C ALA A 12 -6.22 -6.83 -3.54
N LEU A 13 -7.16 -7.51 -2.90
CA LEU A 13 -8.56 -7.09 -2.87
C LEU A 13 -8.77 -6.30 -1.60
N ILE A 14 -9.17 -5.04 -1.75
CA ILE A 14 -9.39 -4.13 -0.63
C ILE A 14 -10.84 -4.26 -0.20
N GLY A 15 -11.02 -4.62 1.07
CA GLY A 15 -12.31 -4.57 1.77
C GLY A 15 -12.25 -3.51 2.86
N GLY A 16 -13.39 -2.86 3.11
CA GLY A 16 -13.51 -1.87 4.18
C GLY A 16 -13.31 -2.47 5.57
N ALA A 17 -12.81 -1.66 6.51
CA ALA A 17 -12.41 -2.11 7.85
C ALA A 17 -13.56 -2.54 8.79
N GLY A 18 -14.81 -2.51 8.34
CA GLY A 18 -15.99 -2.88 9.13
C GLY A 18 -17.19 -3.27 8.26
N GLY A 19 -18.18 -3.95 8.86
CA GLY A 19 -19.28 -4.62 8.15
C GLY A 19 -20.20 -3.72 7.28
N ASN A 20 -20.13 -2.40 7.45
CA ASN A 20 -20.92 -1.42 6.68
C ASN A 20 -20.04 -0.43 5.87
N SER A 21 -18.73 -0.68 5.75
CA SER A 21 -17.86 0.19 4.96
C SER A 21 -18.08 -0.02 3.46
N ALA A 22 -18.30 1.08 2.73
CA ALA A 22 -18.42 1.06 1.27
C ALA A 22 -17.05 0.99 0.57
N VAL A 23 -15.94 1.04 1.31
CA VAL A 23 -14.59 1.00 0.75
C VAL A 23 -14.35 -0.37 0.13
N ALA A 24 -14.05 -0.37 -1.17
CA ALA A 24 -13.74 -1.57 -1.91
C ALA A 24 -12.72 -1.26 -3.01
N GLY A 25 -11.92 -2.24 -3.43
CA GLY A 25 -11.00 -2.03 -4.52
C GLY A 25 -10.20 -3.27 -4.91
N ALA A 26 -9.47 -3.14 -6.01
CA ALA A 26 -8.52 -4.15 -6.44
C ALA A 26 -7.25 -3.47 -6.91
N LEU A 27 -6.12 -4.02 -6.48
CA LEU A 27 -4.78 -3.57 -6.83
C LEU A 27 -3.99 -4.71 -7.42
N HIS A 28 -3.23 -4.40 -8.46
CA HIS A 28 -2.33 -5.32 -9.13
C HIS A 28 -0.92 -4.81 -9.02
N PHE A 29 0.00 -5.70 -8.67
CA PHE A 29 1.42 -5.42 -8.52
C PHE A 29 2.18 -6.11 -9.65
N PHE A 30 3.08 -5.39 -10.31
CA PHE A 30 3.91 -5.90 -11.40
C PHE A 30 5.36 -5.52 -11.12
N GLN A 31 6.21 -6.50 -10.81
CA GLN A 31 7.63 -6.24 -10.64
C GLN A 31 8.37 -6.49 -11.95
N ASP A 32 9.13 -5.49 -12.40
CA ASP A 32 10.06 -5.61 -13.51
C ASP A 32 11.44 -6.06 -12.99
N PRO A 33 11.85 -7.31 -13.22
CA PRO A 33 13.13 -7.82 -12.73
C PRO A 33 14.34 -7.16 -13.39
N SER A 34 14.17 -6.48 -14.53
CA SER A 34 15.28 -5.81 -15.22
C SER A 34 15.61 -4.43 -14.63
N THR A 35 14.63 -3.77 -14.01
CA THR A 35 14.79 -2.44 -13.44
C THR A 35 14.61 -2.41 -11.92
N GLY A 36 14.05 -3.47 -11.32
CA GLY A 36 13.74 -3.57 -9.90
C GLY A 36 12.43 -2.87 -9.49
N TYR A 37 11.85 -2.04 -10.37
CA TYR A 37 10.62 -1.33 -10.08
C TYR A 37 9.44 -2.27 -9.91
N THR A 38 8.60 -1.96 -8.93
CA THR A 38 7.27 -2.52 -8.81
C THR A 38 6.24 -1.45 -9.14
N GLU A 39 5.37 -1.77 -10.09
CA GLU A 39 4.21 -0.94 -10.41
C GLU A 39 2.98 -1.43 -9.65
N VAL A 40 2.23 -0.49 -9.07
CA VAL A 40 0.93 -0.73 -8.45
C VAL A 40 -0.13 -0.06 -9.32
N ARG A 41 -1.11 -0.84 -9.76
CA ARG A 41 -2.21 -0.37 -10.62
C ARG A 41 -3.54 -0.83 -10.09
N GLY A 42 -4.55 0.02 -10.09
CA GLY A 42 -5.88 -0.42 -9.71
C GLY A 42 -6.82 0.72 -9.39
N ARG A 43 -7.88 0.38 -8.65
CA ARG A 43 -8.92 1.32 -8.27
C ARG A 43 -9.43 1.01 -6.87
N VAL A 44 -9.66 2.06 -6.09
CA VAL A 44 -10.39 2.00 -4.81
C VAL A 44 -11.59 2.94 -4.91
N THR A 45 -12.74 2.51 -4.40
CA THR A 45 -14.01 3.23 -4.41
C THR A 45 -14.58 3.33 -3.01
N GLY A 46 -15.57 4.22 -2.82
CA GLY A 46 -16.24 4.40 -1.53
C GLY A 46 -15.44 5.26 -0.54
N LEU A 47 -14.49 6.05 -1.04
CA LEU A 47 -13.67 6.98 -0.27
C LEU A 47 -14.36 8.34 -0.14
N ALA A 48 -13.95 9.14 0.85
CA ALA A 48 -14.25 10.56 0.84
C ALA A 48 -13.43 11.24 -0.28
N PRO A 49 -13.89 12.34 -0.91
CA PRO A 49 -13.06 13.06 -1.87
C PRO A 49 -11.82 13.64 -1.19
N GLY A 50 -10.64 13.49 -1.81
CA GLY A 50 -9.39 14.03 -1.29
C GLY A 50 -8.24 13.03 -1.23
N LEU A 51 -7.24 13.37 -0.43
CA LEU A 51 -6.02 12.57 -0.23
C LEU A 51 -6.25 11.54 0.88
N HIS A 52 -5.77 10.32 0.65
CA HIS A 52 -5.78 9.23 1.61
C HIS A 52 -4.40 8.60 1.69
N GLY A 53 -3.85 8.51 2.91
CA GLY A 53 -2.60 7.79 3.16
C GLY A 53 -2.70 6.33 2.71
N PHE A 54 -1.63 5.84 2.10
CA PHE A 54 -1.64 4.56 1.40
C PHE A 54 -0.32 3.84 1.62
N HIS A 55 -0.38 2.71 2.34
CA HIS A 55 0.82 2.05 2.85
C HIS A 55 0.75 0.53 2.72
N ILE A 56 1.92 -0.11 2.66
CA ILE A 56 2.08 -1.54 2.93
C ILE A 56 2.33 -1.70 4.44
N HIS A 57 1.45 -2.44 5.10
CA HIS A 57 1.57 -2.81 6.51
C HIS A 57 2.23 -4.17 6.67
N SER A 58 2.87 -4.39 7.82
CA SER A 58 3.80 -5.51 8.03
C SER A 58 3.15 -6.89 7.96
N PHE A 59 1.90 -7.04 8.42
CA PHE A 59 1.22 -8.32 8.54
C PHE A 59 0.08 -8.44 7.54
N GLY A 60 -0.02 -9.59 6.89
CA GLY A 60 -1.21 -10.01 6.14
C GLY A 60 -2.25 -10.64 7.06
N ASP A 61 -2.63 -9.94 8.12
CA ASP A 61 -3.64 -10.38 9.08
C ASP A 61 -4.77 -9.36 9.11
N THR A 62 -5.98 -9.82 8.75
CA THR A 62 -7.21 -9.03 8.76
C THR A 62 -8.27 -9.59 9.72
N THR A 63 -7.87 -10.44 10.67
CA THR A 63 -8.77 -11.12 11.63
C THR A 63 -9.53 -10.15 12.54
N ASN A 64 -8.92 -9.00 12.87
CA ASN A 64 -9.57 -7.88 13.55
C ASN A 64 -9.70 -6.67 12.62
N GLY A 65 -10.19 -6.92 11.40
CA GLY A 65 -10.20 -5.93 10.33
C GLY A 65 -8.79 -5.41 10.05
N CYS A 66 -8.68 -4.14 9.68
CA CYS A 66 -7.40 -3.55 9.32
C CYS A 66 -6.46 -3.29 10.50
N ASN A 67 -6.92 -3.45 11.75
CA ASN A 67 -6.07 -3.23 12.93
C ASN A 67 -4.99 -4.31 13.07
N SER A 68 -5.29 -5.56 12.68
CA SER A 68 -4.33 -6.68 12.76
C SER A 68 -3.17 -6.59 11.76
N THR A 69 -3.20 -5.67 10.80
CA THR A 69 -2.13 -5.57 9.78
C THR A 69 -0.80 -5.05 10.34
N GLY A 70 -0.76 -4.61 11.61
CA GLY A 70 0.47 -4.13 12.26
C GLY A 70 0.89 -2.72 11.83
N PRO A 71 2.15 -2.30 12.05
CA PRO A 71 2.67 -1.01 11.60
C PRO A 71 3.04 -1.03 10.10
N HIS A 72 3.46 0.12 9.56
CA HIS A 72 4.03 0.18 8.22
C HIS A 72 5.19 -0.81 8.08
N PHE A 73 5.35 -1.38 6.89
CA PHE A 73 6.43 -2.32 6.62
C PHE A 73 7.78 -1.59 6.59
N ASN A 74 8.58 -1.80 7.65
CA ASN A 74 9.83 -1.09 7.89
C ASN A 74 10.99 -2.04 8.25
N PRO A 75 11.53 -2.81 7.29
CA PRO A 75 12.63 -3.74 7.55
C PRO A 75 13.96 -3.02 7.85
N HIS A 76 14.05 -1.72 7.58
CA HIS A 76 15.27 -0.93 7.71
C HIS A 76 15.29 -0.04 8.95
N ASN A 77 14.25 -0.10 9.79
CA ASN A 77 14.09 0.71 10.99
C ASN A 77 14.31 2.23 10.73
N LYS A 78 13.79 2.71 9.60
CA LYS A 78 13.80 4.12 9.21
C LYS A 78 12.62 4.87 9.80
N SER A 79 12.68 6.20 9.78
CA SER A 79 11.49 7.03 10.02
C SER A 79 10.55 7.00 8.81
N HIS A 80 9.28 7.33 9.05
CA HIS A 80 8.30 7.53 7.97
C HIS A 80 8.66 8.74 7.09
N GLY A 81 8.38 8.63 5.79
CA GLY A 81 8.67 9.68 4.80
C GLY A 81 7.90 9.54 3.48
N ALA A 82 8.11 10.48 2.56
CA ALA A 82 7.49 10.42 1.24
C ALA A 82 8.12 9.31 0.38
N PRO A 83 7.42 8.83 -0.67
CA PRO A 83 7.98 7.83 -1.58
C PRO A 83 9.29 8.25 -2.27
N SER A 84 9.52 9.56 -2.45
CA SER A 84 10.74 10.08 -3.05
C SER A 84 11.93 10.19 -2.09
N ASP A 85 11.70 10.00 -0.79
CA ASP A 85 12.72 10.23 0.23
C ASP A 85 13.61 8.99 0.41
N ASP A 86 14.90 9.21 0.67
CA ASP A 86 15.79 8.13 1.09
C ASP A 86 15.43 7.62 2.49
N GLU A 87 14.96 8.52 3.36
CA GLU A 87 14.48 8.23 4.72
C GLU A 87 12.97 8.02 4.70
N ARG A 88 12.56 6.76 4.52
CA ARG A 88 11.17 6.29 4.52
C ARG A 88 11.10 4.83 4.92
N HIS A 89 9.93 4.36 5.32
CA HIS A 89 9.67 2.93 5.35
C HIS A 89 9.53 2.37 3.93
N VAL A 90 9.81 1.07 3.78
CA VAL A 90 9.57 0.36 2.51
C VAL A 90 8.10 0.41 2.12
N GLY A 91 7.20 0.35 3.11
CA GLY A 91 5.76 0.39 2.88
C GLY A 91 5.17 1.77 2.61
N ASP A 92 5.92 2.87 2.68
CA ASP A 92 5.35 4.22 2.57
C ASP A 92 5.07 4.60 1.11
N LEU A 93 3.84 4.44 0.61
CA LEU A 93 3.50 4.75 -0.79
C LEU A 93 2.83 6.12 -0.96
N GLY A 94 2.80 6.93 0.09
CA GLY A 94 2.29 8.29 0.11
C GLY A 94 0.76 8.34 0.08
N ASN A 95 0.20 9.15 -0.81
CA ASN A 95 -1.25 9.35 -0.89
C ASN A 95 -1.83 8.85 -2.21
N ILE A 96 -3.04 8.27 -2.13
CA ILE A 96 -3.94 8.12 -3.27
C ILE A 96 -4.96 9.28 -3.27
N VAL A 97 -5.51 9.62 -4.44
CA VAL A 97 -6.45 10.73 -4.60
C VAL A 97 -7.81 10.20 -5.02
N ALA A 98 -8.81 10.37 -4.15
CA ALA A 98 -10.20 10.09 -4.47
C ALA A 98 -10.87 11.33 -5.09
N ASN A 99 -11.55 11.12 -6.20
CA ASN A 99 -12.34 12.16 -6.86
C ASN A 99 -13.66 12.45 -6.10
N LYS A 100 -14.47 13.37 -6.62
CA LYS A 100 -15.77 13.74 -6.04
C LYS A 100 -16.78 12.59 -5.87
N ASP A 101 -16.60 11.51 -6.64
CA ASP A 101 -17.46 10.32 -6.60
C ASP A 101 -16.87 9.24 -5.67
N GLY A 102 -15.82 9.57 -4.92
CA GLY A 102 -15.15 8.66 -3.98
C GLY A 102 -14.30 7.58 -4.65
N VAL A 103 -13.84 7.83 -5.88
CA VAL A 103 -13.06 6.90 -6.69
C VAL A 103 -11.61 7.38 -6.81
N ALA A 104 -10.66 6.52 -6.45
CA ALA A 104 -9.23 6.72 -6.66
C ALA A 104 -8.71 5.72 -7.71
N ASP A 105 -8.28 6.23 -8.86
CA ASP A 105 -7.51 5.47 -9.85
C ASP A 105 -6.02 5.54 -9.49
N ILE A 106 -5.39 4.38 -9.34
CA ILE A 106 -4.05 4.26 -8.75
C ILE A 106 -3.07 3.81 -9.81
N PHE A 107 -1.99 4.59 -9.95
CA PHE A 107 -0.79 4.23 -10.68
C PHE A 107 0.44 4.71 -9.88
N ILE A 108 1.16 3.77 -9.28
CA ILE A 108 2.37 4.04 -8.49
C ILE A 108 3.51 3.23 -9.07
N LYS A 109 4.70 3.82 -9.12
CA LYS A 109 5.94 3.14 -9.51
C LYS A 109 6.96 3.34 -8.39
N ASP A 110 7.41 2.25 -7.78
CA ASP A 110 8.23 2.28 -6.57
C ASP A 110 9.42 1.31 -6.66
N LEU A 111 10.56 1.67 -6.06
CA LEU A 111 11.79 0.88 -6.03
C LEU A 111 12.04 0.15 -4.71
N GLN A 112 11.33 0.51 -3.64
CA GLN A 112 11.52 -0.07 -2.31
C GLN A 112 10.71 -1.35 -2.16
N ILE A 113 9.47 -1.37 -2.65
CA ILE A 113 8.63 -2.56 -2.58
C ILE A 113 9.07 -3.61 -3.62
N SER A 114 9.20 -4.84 -3.17
CA SER A 114 9.57 -5.98 -4.00
C SER A 114 8.52 -7.10 -3.87
N LEU A 115 8.31 -7.88 -4.92
CA LEU A 115 7.50 -9.10 -4.86
C LEU A 115 8.32 -10.34 -4.53
N SER A 116 9.64 -10.20 -4.36
CA SER A 116 10.57 -11.29 -4.08
C SER A 116 11.62 -10.92 -3.04
N GLY A 117 12.34 -11.93 -2.55
CA GLY A 117 13.42 -11.76 -1.58
C GLY A 117 12.91 -11.55 -0.14
N PRO A 118 13.84 -11.28 0.80
CA PRO A 118 13.54 -11.19 2.23
C PRO A 118 12.60 -10.03 2.57
N HIS A 119 12.57 -8.97 1.75
CA HIS A 119 11.70 -7.80 1.93
C HIS A 119 10.50 -7.82 0.99
N SER A 120 10.08 -9.01 0.54
CA SER A 120 8.86 -9.13 -0.27
C SER A 120 7.63 -8.58 0.47
N ILE A 121 6.74 -7.94 -0.29
CA ILE A 121 5.43 -7.50 0.17
C ILE A 121 4.35 -8.58 -0.01
N LEU A 122 4.65 -9.70 -0.66
CA LEU A 122 3.70 -10.81 -0.74
C LEU A 122 3.39 -11.36 0.67
N GLY A 123 2.11 -11.60 0.95
CA GLY A 123 1.62 -12.01 2.26
C GLY A 123 1.54 -10.87 3.29
N ARG A 124 1.85 -9.62 2.90
CA ARG A 124 1.59 -8.41 3.70
C ARG A 124 0.24 -7.80 3.30
N ALA A 125 -0.13 -6.66 3.89
CA ALA A 125 -1.39 -5.99 3.56
C ALA A 125 -1.16 -4.59 3.00
N VAL A 126 -1.93 -4.20 1.98
CA VAL A 126 -2.17 -2.78 1.69
C VAL A 126 -3.16 -2.25 2.73
N VAL A 127 -2.99 -0.98 3.13
CA VAL A 127 -3.94 -0.23 3.93
C VAL A 127 -4.20 1.14 3.29
N VAL A 128 -5.47 1.50 3.21
CA VAL A 128 -5.97 2.84 2.87
C VAL A 128 -6.40 3.52 4.17
N HIS A 129 -5.96 4.75 4.38
CA HIS A 129 -6.23 5.53 5.58
C HIS A 129 -7.32 6.58 5.38
N ALA A 130 -7.93 7.05 6.47
CA ALA A 130 -9.02 8.02 6.47
C ALA A 130 -8.56 9.41 6.01
N ASP A 131 -7.38 9.83 6.43
CA ASP A 131 -6.85 11.18 6.22
C ASP A 131 -5.62 11.15 5.31
N SER A 132 -5.16 12.33 4.92
CA SER A 132 -3.94 12.49 4.15
C SER A 132 -2.70 12.12 4.98
N ASP A 133 -1.78 11.39 4.36
CA ASP A 133 -0.42 11.22 4.84
C ASP A 133 0.36 12.54 4.66
N ASP A 134 0.90 13.07 5.77
CA ASP A 134 1.72 14.30 5.83
C ASP A 134 3.18 14.08 5.40
N LEU A 135 3.54 12.85 5.04
CA LEU A 135 4.81 12.40 4.51
C LEU A 135 5.98 12.63 5.47
N GLY A 136 5.71 12.60 6.77
CA GLY A 136 6.69 12.88 7.81
C GLY A 136 7.06 14.36 7.94
N ARG A 137 6.24 15.27 7.40
CA ARG A 137 6.52 16.71 7.33
C ARG A 137 5.49 17.56 8.08
N GLY A 138 4.46 16.95 8.66
CA GLY A 138 3.36 17.67 9.33
C GLY A 138 3.70 18.28 10.69
N GLY A 139 4.82 17.90 11.31
CA GLY A 139 5.23 18.41 12.63
C GLY A 139 4.44 17.84 13.82
N HIS A 140 3.56 16.86 13.57
CA HIS A 140 2.86 16.10 14.61
C HIS A 140 3.76 14.97 15.13
N GLU A 141 3.54 14.50 16.36
CA GLU A 141 4.31 13.38 16.93
C GLU A 141 4.19 12.09 16.10
N LEU A 142 3.06 11.92 15.41
CA LEU A 142 2.79 10.79 14.52
C LEU A 142 3.31 10.99 13.10
N SER A 143 3.75 12.19 12.72
CA SER A 143 4.25 12.46 11.36
C SER A 143 5.40 11.51 11.02
N LYS A 144 6.39 11.37 11.91
CA LYS A 144 7.57 10.51 11.67
C LYS A 144 7.33 9.01 11.85
N THR A 145 6.11 8.59 12.19
CA THR A 145 5.78 7.16 12.40
C THR A 145 4.71 6.65 11.45
N THR A 146 3.63 7.41 11.23
CA THR A 146 2.47 6.98 10.42
C THR A 146 2.04 8.03 9.39
N GLY A 147 2.80 9.12 9.26
CA GLY A 147 2.39 10.24 8.41
C GLY A 147 1.14 10.96 8.92
N ASN A 148 0.73 10.68 10.17
CA ASN A 148 -0.51 11.17 10.76
C ASN A 148 -1.78 10.94 9.89
N ALA A 149 -1.80 9.87 9.09
CA ALA A 149 -2.88 9.60 8.13
C ALA A 149 -4.22 9.14 8.77
N GLY A 150 -4.31 9.11 10.10
CA GLY A 150 -5.53 8.71 10.79
C GLY A 150 -5.86 7.22 10.69
N THR A 151 -7.16 6.92 10.81
CA THR A 151 -7.66 5.53 10.96
C THR A 151 -7.57 4.72 9.67
N ARG A 152 -7.58 3.38 9.79
CA ARG A 152 -7.49 2.44 8.65
C ARG A 152 -8.90 2.15 8.15
N ILE A 153 -9.23 2.56 6.92
CA ILE A 153 -10.61 2.47 6.39
C ILE A 153 -10.80 1.33 5.39
N GLY A 154 -9.72 0.82 4.80
CA GLY A 154 -9.74 -0.37 3.96
C GLY A 154 -8.38 -1.05 3.91
N CYS A 155 -8.37 -2.36 3.74
CA CYS A 155 -7.14 -3.14 3.65
C CYS A 155 -7.35 -4.43 2.86
N GLY A 156 -6.25 -5.03 2.43
CA GLY A 156 -6.26 -6.30 1.71
C GLY A 156 -4.90 -6.95 1.68
N ILE A 157 -4.89 -8.27 1.88
CA ILE A 157 -3.66 -9.07 1.82
C ILE A 157 -3.18 -9.14 0.36
N ILE A 158 -1.89 -8.94 0.16
CA ILE A 158 -1.23 -9.01 -1.15
C ILE A 158 -0.90 -10.48 -1.42
N GLY A 159 -1.76 -11.13 -2.20
CA GLY A 159 -1.56 -12.49 -2.66
C GLY A 159 -0.74 -12.56 -3.94
N LEU A 160 -0.17 -13.73 -4.21
CA LEU A 160 0.38 -14.03 -5.53
C LEU A 160 -0.75 -14.05 -6.55
N ARG A 161 -0.59 -13.31 -7.66
CA ARG A 161 -1.51 -13.37 -8.78
C ARG A 161 -0.99 -14.38 -9.80
N SER A 162 -1.73 -15.47 -9.98
CA SER A 162 -1.41 -16.45 -11.02
C SER A 162 -1.45 -15.82 -12.42
N ALA A 163 -0.56 -16.29 -13.28
CA ALA A 163 -0.43 -15.83 -14.67
C ALA A 163 -0.93 -16.86 -15.70
N VAL A 164 -1.51 -17.97 -15.25
CA VAL A 164 -2.20 -18.93 -16.15
C VAL A 164 -3.49 -18.35 -16.70
#